data_AF-A0A2E4UWA6-F1
#
_entry.id   AF-A0A2E4UWA6-F1
#
_cell.length_a   1.000
_cell.length_b   1.000
_cell.length_c   1.000
_cell.angle_alpha   90.00
_cell.angle_beta   90.00
_cell.angle_gamma   90.00
#
_symmetry.space_group_name_H-M   'P 1'
#
loop_
_entity.id
_entity.type
_entity.pdbx_description
1 polymer ?
#
loop_
_entity_poly.entity_id
_entity_poly.type
_entity_poly.pdbx_seq_one_letter_code
_entity_poly.pdbx_strand_id
1 'polypeptide(L)'
;MRYCPALSSVRRPEPTRWDERGKPDMPRTSKPSSNIDIIASNPAPFATRQMPILVCLQESNVAVFANFSGGVCVLLDLHTHSIKSDDGRAKVQNYCQWIRTREIPIDGFVLTEHRQYDHESDYSDLAVEYGITILKGSEVETEYGHVLVFGVTRPLTEEFDFSQIGLKLSDVIAAADKHGALAVPCHPGRTRVGMCAHIETYGIPNGVRVIEVFNGGSRDNEDDMALKLAEDNGYLGIGGSDAHIVSHVAKCATRFPAPINSELELVEALKAEEFEAVNLRQ
;
A
#
# COMPACT_ATOMS: atom_id res chain seq x y z
N MET A 1 54.99 -7.39 -30.79
CA MET A 1 55.08 -8.30 -31.96
C MET A 1 53.75 -9.02 -32.08
N ARG A 2 53.21 -9.10 -33.31
CA ARG A 2 51.91 -9.64 -33.76
C ARG A 2 50.68 -8.73 -33.58
N TYR A 3 49.77 -8.85 -34.54
CA TYR A 3 49.15 -7.80 -35.35
C TYR A 3 47.69 -8.24 -35.66
N CYS A 4 46.72 -7.32 -35.50
CA CYS A 4 45.41 -7.11 -36.19
C CYS A 4 44.40 -8.27 -36.48
N PRO A 5 43.10 -8.03 -36.81
CA PRO A 5 42.47 -6.75 -37.21
C PRO A 5 41.08 -6.42 -36.60
N ALA A 6 40.61 -5.19 -36.89
CA ALA A 6 39.23 -4.72 -36.75
C ALA A 6 38.38 -5.01 -38.02
N LEU A 7 37.10 -5.36 -37.86
CA LEU A 7 36.00 -5.29 -38.86
C LEU A 7 34.65 -5.25 -38.08
N SER A 8 33.93 -4.13 -38.01
CA SER A 8 32.84 -3.68 -38.91
C SER A 8 31.64 -4.64 -39.08
N SER A 9 30.49 -4.32 -38.49
CA SER A 9 29.19 -4.15 -39.17
C SER A 9 28.02 -4.11 -38.17
N VAL A 10 27.49 -2.91 -37.94
CA VAL A 10 26.17 -2.70 -37.31
C VAL A 10 25.12 -3.11 -38.35
N ARG A 11 24.32 -4.14 -38.08
CA ARG A 11 23.14 -4.46 -38.92
C ARG A 11 22.04 -3.43 -38.62
N ARG A 12 21.65 -2.65 -39.63
CA ARG A 12 20.42 -1.88 -39.61
C ARG A 12 19.23 -2.83 -39.83
N PRO A 13 18.08 -2.63 -39.16
CA PRO A 13 16.88 -3.41 -39.46
C PRO A 13 16.37 -3.09 -40.88
N GLU A 14 15.88 -4.11 -41.58
CA GLU A 14 15.26 -3.96 -42.90
C GLU A 14 13.91 -3.20 -42.79
N PRO A 15 13.55 -2.36 -43.77
CA PRO A 15 12.29 -1.64 -43.75
C PRO A 15 11.09 -2.57 -44.03
N THR A 16 10.07 -2.48 -43.18
CA THR A 16 8.78 -3.15 -43.34
C THR A 16 8.13 -2.73 -44.66
N ARG A 17 7.84 -3.68 -45.56
CA ARG A 17 7.05 -3.41 -46.77
C ARG A 17 5.57 -3.38 -46.42
N TRP A 18 4.90 -2.32 -46.86
CA TRP A 18 3.46 -2.10 -46.74
C TRP A 18 2.81 -2.34 -48.10
N ASP A 19 1.64 -2.97 -48.14
CA ASP A 19 0.88 -3.08 -49.38
C ASP A 19 0.30 -1.71 -49.83
N GLU A 20 -0.24 -1.60 -51.05
CA GLU A 20 -0.79 -0.35 -51.61
C GLU A 20 -1.98 0.24 -50.81
N ARG A 21 -2.39 -0.41 -49.71
CA ARG A 21 -3.45 0.04 -48.80
C ARG A 21 -2.96 0.22 -47.35
N GLY A 22 -1.66 0.16 -47.10
CA GLY A 22 -1.06 0.53 -45.82
C GLY A 22 -1.27 -0.48 -44.68
N LYS A 23 -1.25 -1.80 -44.94
CA LYS A 23 -1.16 -2.82 -43.87
C LYS A 23 0.06 -3.75 -44.01
N PRO A 24 0.60 -4.30 -42.90
CA PRO A 24 1.75 -5.20 -42.93
C PRO A 24 1.33 -6.59 -43.45
N ASP A 25 2.14 -7.13 -44.37
CA ASP A 25 1.88 -8.42 -45.04
C ASP A 25 2.30 -9.60 -44.13
N MET A 26 1.37 -10.49 -43.81
CA MET A 26 1.58 -11.64 -42.90
C MET A 26 1.20 -12.96 -43.59
N PRO A 27 2.03 -14.03 -43.49
CA PRO A 27 1.79 -15.29 -44.18
C PRO A 27 0.66 -16.11 -43.55
N ARG A 28 -0.19 -16.71 -44.41
CA ARG A 28 -1.31 -17.60 -44.01
C ARG A 28 -0.81 -19.04 -43.81
N THR A 29 -1.22 -19.68 -42.71
CA THR A 29 -1.06 -21.12 -42.51
C THR A 29 -2.42 -21.83 -42.33
N SER A 30 -2.47 -23.07 -42.81
CA SER A 30 -3.63 -23.92 -43.07
C SER A 30 -4.08 -24.74 -41.85
N LYS A 31 -5.38 -25.03 -41.76
CA LYS A 31 -5.98 -26.01 -40.83
C LYS A 31 -5.87 -27.43 -41.38
N PRO A 32 -5.76 -28.46 -40.51
CA PRO A 32 -6.20 -29.81 -40.85
C PRO A 32 -7.45 -30.25 -40.08
N SER A 33 -8.15 -31.19 -40.70
CA SER A 33 -9.40 -31.86 -40.32
C SER A 33 -9.15 -33.23 -39.69
N SER A 34 -10.16 -33.75 -38.99
CA SER A 34 -10.71 -35.12 -39.05
C SER A 34 -11.02 -35.78 -37.68
N ASN A 35 -12.10 -36.56 -37.74
CA ASN A 35 -12.91 -37.21 -36.69
C ASN A 35 -12.18 -38.33 -35.92
N ILE A 36 -12.69 -38.72 -34.72
CA ILE A 36 -13.27 -40.05 -34.44
C ILE A 36 -13.65 -40.26 -32.95
N ASP A 37 -14.89 -40.74 -32.80
CA ASP A 37 -15.56 -41.65 -31.86
C ASP A 37 -15.64 -41.48 -30.33
N ILE A 38 -16.91 -41.61 -29.90
CA ILE A 38 -17.44 -41.65 -28.53
C ILE A 38 -17.42 -43.10 -28.04
N ILE A 39 -16.86 -43.34 -26.85
CA ILE A 39 -17.19 -44.50 -26.01
C ILE A 39 -17.40 -44.03 -24.57
N ALA A 40 -18.58 -44.31 -24.03
CA ALA A 40 -18.98 -43.98 -22.68
C ALA A 40 -18.61 -45.11 -21.70
N SER A 41 -18.02 -44.77 -20.55
CA SER A 41 -18.14 -45.52 -19.30
C SER A 41 -17.81 -44.60 -18.10
N ASN A 42 -18.53 -44.76 -17.00
CA ASN A 42 -18.56 -43.94 -15.78
C ASN A 42 -18.47 -44.90 -14.57
N PRO A 43 -18.22 -44.49 -13.31
CA PRO A 43 -17.30 -43.49 -12.74
C PRO A 43 -16.47 -44.02 -11.52
N ALA A 44 -15.69 -43.12 -10.89
CA ALA A 44 -15.30 -43.02 -9.45
C ALA A 44 -13.76 -42.95 -9.18
N PRO A 45 -13.29 -42.33 -8.07
CA PRO A 45 -12.69 -40.99 -8.12
C PRO A 45 -11.24 -40.97 -7.60
N PHE A 46 -10.32 -40.28 -8.29
CA PHE A 46 -8.99 -40.02 -7.75
C PHE A 46 -8.48 -38.62 -8.12
N ALA A 47 -8.20 -37.85 -7.07
CA ALA A 47 -7.28 -36.73 -6.93
C ALA A 47 -6.76 -36.07 -8.23
N THR A 48 -7.27 -34.88 -8.55
CA THR A 48 -6.60 -33.97 -9.48
C THR A 48 -5.67 -33.02 -8.72
N ARG A 49 -4.38 -33.37 -8.72
CA ARG A 49 -3.27 -32.40 -8.65
C ARG A 49 -3.50 -31.34 -9.72
N GLN A 50 -3.66 -30.09 -9.33
CA GLN A 50 -3.64 -28.97 -10.27
C GLN A 50 -2.17 -28.64 -10.60
N MET A 51 -1.83 -28.71 -11.88
CA MET A 51 -0.54 -28.26 -12.42
C MET A 51 -0.55 -26.74 -12.63
N PRO A 52 0.60 -26.04 -12.46
CA PRO A 52 0.66 -24.62 -12.72
C PRO A 52 0.61 -24.35 -14.24
N ILE A 53 -0.17 -23.32 -14.60
CA ILE A 53 -0.18 -22.74 -15.93
C ILE A 53 1.14 -21.96 -16.08
N LEU A 54 2.00 -22.40 -17.00
CA LEU A 54 3.18 -21.66 -17.42
C LEU A 54 2.73 -20.50 -18.32
N VAL A 55 2.61 -19.32 -17.74
CA VAL A 55 2.49 -18.07 -18.50
C VAL A 55 3.90 -17.50 -18.66
N CYS A 56 4.40 -17.51 -19.89
CA CYS A 56 5.62 -16.81 -20.29
C CYS A 56 5.25 -15.33 -20.51
N LEU A 57 5.72 -14.43 -19.65
CA LEU A 57 5.68 -12.98 -19.87
C LEU A 57 7.07 -12.39 -19.63
N GLN A 58 7.50 -11.59 -20.60
CA GLN A 58 8.75 -10.85 -20.59
C GLN A 58 8.67 -9.61 -19.67
N GLU A 59 9.77 -9.40 -18.96
CA GLU A 59 10.32 -8.14 -18.41
C GLU A 59 9.51 -7.36 -17.38
N SER A 60 9.86 -7.64 -16.12
CA SER A 60 10.07 -6.72 -14.99
C SER A 60 9.03 -5.61 -14.74
N ASN A 61 8.14 -5.89 -13.79
CA ASN A 61 7.85 -5.01 -12.66
C ASN A 61 7.50 -5.91 -11.47
N VAL A 62 8.40 -6.01 -10.49
CA VAL A 62 8.23 -6.85 -9.31
C VAL A 62 7.31 -6.11 -8.33
N ALA A 63 5.99 -6.28 -8.49
CA ALA A 63 5.12 -6.19 -7.35
C ALA A 63 5.43 -7.41 -6.47
N VAL A 64 5.90 -7.18 -5.25
CA VAL A 64 6.03 -8.24 -4.25
C VAL A 64 4.61 -8.64 -3.86
N PHE A 65 4.04 -9.59 -4.61
CA PHE A 65 2.78 -10.20 -4.24
C PHE A 65 3.05 -11.09 -3.02
N ALA A 66 2.62 -10.64 -1.84
CA ALA A 66 2.48 -11.54 -0.70
C ALA A 66 1.45 -12.62 -1.09
N ASN A 67 1.90 -13.86 -1.23
CA ASN A 67 1.03 -14.98 -1.56
C ASN A 67 0.18 -15.35 -0.34
N PHE A 68 -1.00 -14.74 -0.20
CA PHE A 68 -1.94 -15.07 0.86
C PHE A 68 -2.67 -16.38 0.53
N SER A 69 -2.13 -17.51 1.00
CA SER A 69 -2.76 -18.82 0.84
C SER A 69 -3.90 -19.01 1.86
N GLY A 70 -5.15 -18.79 1.44
CA GLY A 70 -6.37 -19.37 2.06
C GLY A 70 -6.65 -19.12 3.55
N GLY A 71 -5.91 -18.22 4.21
CA GLY A 71 -6.12 -17.80 5.60
C GLY A 71 -7.08 -16.62 5.72
N VAL A 72 -7.47 -16.30 6.96
CA VAL A 72 -8.23 -15.07 7.28
C VAL A 72 -7.30 -13.88 7.05
N CYS A 73 -7.54 -13.10 6.00
CA CYS A 73 -6.90 -11.80 5.85
C CYS A 73 -7.75 -10.72 6.52
N VAL A 74 -7.11 -9.68 7.07
CA VAL A 74 -7.81 -8.49 7.57
C VAL A 74 -7.44 -7.26 6.72
N LEU A 75 -8.39 -6.36 6.56
CA LEU A 75 -8.23 -5.11 5.82
C LEU A 75 -8.48 -3.93 6.75
N LEU A 76 -7.42 -3.16 7.02
CA LEU A 76 -7.46 -2.02 7.92
C LEU A 76 -7.21 -0.71 7.17
N ASP A 77 -8.05 0.28 7.40
CA ASP A 77 -7.77 1.66 7.00
C ASP A 77 -6.79 2.31 7.98
N LEU A 78 -5.53 2.48 7.59
CA LEU A 78 -4.48 2.91 8.53
C LEU A 78 -4.38 4.42 8.74
N HIS A 79 -5.27 5.21 8.13
CA HIS A 79 -5.19 6.67 8.18
C HIS A 79 -6.60 7.28 8.22
N THR A 80 -7.07 7.62 9.42
CA THR A 80 -8.37 8.27 9.60
C THR A 80 -8.30 9.32 10.71
N HIS A 81 -9.13 10.36 10.59
CA HIS A 81 -9.21 11.47 11.53
C HIS A 81 -10.61 11.57 12.11
N SER A 82 -10.71 11.82 13.42
CA SER A 82 -11.97 12.05 14.12
C SER A 82 -12.11 13.51 14.55
N ILE A 83 -13.17 13.81 15.30
CA ILE A 83 -13.35 15.11 15.97
C ILE A 83 -12.26 15.45 17.00
N LYS A 84 -11.29 14.56 17.23
CA LYS A 84 -10.12 14.82 18.06
C LYS A 84 -9.00 15.50 17.26
N SER A 85 -8.84 15.21 15.97
CA SER A 85 -8.03 16.03 15.06
C SER A 85 -8.60 17.43 14.92
N ASP A 86 -7.77 18.40 14.56
CA ASP A 86 -8.15 19.80 14.42
C ASP A 86 -8.98 20.10 13.17
N ASP A 87 -8.97 19.21 12.19
CA ASP A 87 -9.71 19.32 10.93
C ASP A 87 -10.70 18.16 10.67
N GLY A 88 -10.67 17.12 11.51
CA GLY A 88 -11.59 16.00 11.47
C GLY A 88 -12.99 16.37 11.99
N ARG A 89 -14.02 15.81 11.35
CA ARG A 89 -15.44 16.08 11.68
C ARG A 89 -16.23 14.83 12.02
N ALA A 90 -15.63 13.66 11.88
CA ALA A 90 -16.28 12.39 12.11
C ALA A 90 -16.18 11.97 13.57
N LYS A 91 -17.32 11.67 14.21
CA LYS A 91 -17.29 10.91 15.46
C LYS A 91 -16.96 9.46 15.14
N VAL A 92 -16.17 8.79 15.98
CA VAL A 92 -15.78 7.38 15.81
C VAL A 92 -17.01 6.47 15.66
N GLN A 93 -18.07 6.70 16.45
CA GLN A 93 -19.34 5.99 16.32
C GLN A 93 -19.96 6.16 14.92
N ASN A 94 -19.85 7.34 14.30
CA ASN A 94 -20.39 7.58 12.97
C ASN A 94 -19.60 6.82 11.89
N TYR A 95 -18.29 6.65 12.04
CA TYR A 95 -17.51 5.74 11.18
C TYR A 95 -18.05 4.33 11.27
N CYS A 96 -18.19 3.80 12.49
CA CYS A 96 -18.69 2.44 12.72
C CYS A 96 -20.09 2.23 12.11
N GLN A 97 -21.00 3.18 12.31
CA GLN A 97 -22.34 3.17 11.73
C GLN A 97 -22.31 3.18 10.20
N TRP A 98 -21.47 4.02 9.60
CA TRP A 98 -21.37 4.14 8.16
C TRP A 98 -20.80 2.89 7.51
N ILE A 99 -19.71 2.35 8.06
CA ILE A 99 -19.06 1.11 7.61
C ILE A 99 -20.09 -0.03 7.61
N ARG A 100 -20.82 -0.21 8.73
CA ARG A 100 -21.88 -1.23 8.84
C ARG A 100 -23.03 -1.00 7.86
N THR A 101 -23.53 0.24 7.76
CA THR A 101 -24.72 0.56 6.94
C THR A 101 -24.43 0.46 5.44
N ARG A 102 -23.20 0.73 5.03
CA ARG A 102 -22.77 0.68 3.62
C ARG A 102 -22.11 -0.64 3.25
N GLU A 103 -22.01 -1.58 4.18
CA GLU A 103 -21.33 -2.87 3.99
C GLU A 103 -19.92 -2.68 3.41
N ILE A 104 -19.20 -1.67 3.92
CA ILE A 104 -17.84 -1.36 3.45
C ILE A 104 -16.93 -2.52 3.85
N PRO A 105 -16.16 -3.10 2.92
CA PRO A 105 -15.40 -4.33 3.15
C PRO A 105 -14.08 -4.07 3.89
N ILE A 106 -14.13 -3.51 5.10
CA ILE A 106 -12.98 -3.35 5.99
C ILE A 106 -13.27 -3.98 7.37
N ASP A 107 -12.21 -4.47 8.00
CA ASP A 107 -12.26 -5.12 9.32
C ASP A 107 -11.89 -4.14 10.46
N GLY A 108 -11.39 -2.96 10.12
CA GLY A 108 -11.01 -1.96 11.09
C GLY A 108 -10.38 -0.70 10.50
N PHE A 109 -10.08 0.24 11.39
CA PHE A 109 -9.40 1.48 11.05
C PHE A 109 -8.52 1.98 12.22
N VAL A 110 -7.54 2.83 11.88
CA VAL A 110 -6.64 3.47 12.83
C VAL A 110 -6.92 4.97 12.86
N LEU A 111 -7.15 5.51 14.05
CA LEU A 111 -7.28 6.94 14.29
C LEU A 111 -5.90 7.56 14.42
N THR A 112 -5.53 8.45 13.51
CA THR A 112 -4.19 9.04 13.38
C THR A 112 -4.25 10.56 13.47
N GLU A 113 -4.84 11.07 14.55
CA GLU A 113 -5.17 12.49 14.70
C GLU A 113 -3.92 13.39 14.52
N HIS A 114 -4.13 14.57 13.92
CA HIS A 114 -3.04 15.53 13.73
C HIS A 114 -2.47 16.03 15.06
N ARG A 115 -1.14 16.06 15.12
CA ARG A 115 -0.34 16.78 16.13
C ARG A 115 -0.64 16.39 17.58
N GLN A 116 -1.19 15.20 17.79
CA GLN A 116 -1.54 14.70 19.12
C GLN A 116 -1.70 13.18 19.14
N TYR A 117 -1.79 12.62 20.34
CA TYR A 117 -2.27 11.26 20.55
C TYR A 117 -3.32 11.23 21.66
N ASP A 118 -4.49 10.65 21.39
CA ASP A 118 -5.59 10.58 22.35
C ASP A 118 -5.41 9.39 23.32
N HIS A 119 -4.83 9.64 24.48
CA HIS A 119 -4.70 8.65 25.55
C HIS A 119 -6.00 8.39 26.32
N GLU A 120 -6.99 9.27 26.21
CA GLU A 120 -8.16 9.27 27.11
C GLU A 120 -9.32 8.47 26.55
N SER A 121 -9.55 8.55 25.23
CA SER A 121 -10.67 7.84 24.61
C SER A 121 -10.44 6.32 24.57
N ASP A 122 -11.45 5.59 24.99
CA ASP A 122 -11.58 4.14 24.85
C ASP A 122 -12.74 3.83 23.88
N TYR A 123 -12.45 3.03 22.86
CA TYR A 123 -13.40 2.65 21.81
C TYR A 123 -13.75 1.15 21.86
N SER A 124 -13.36 0.44 22.92
CA SER A 124 -13.60 -1.00 23.06
C SER A 124 -15.08 -1.38 22.96
N ASP A 125 -15.97 -0.58 23.57
CA ASP A 125 -17.42 -0.82 23.48
C ASP A 125 -17.94 -0.69 22.05
N LEU A 126 -17.45 0.30 21.28
CA LEU A 126 -17.80 0.46 19.87
C LEU A 126 -17.21 -0.68 19.03
N ALA A 127 -15.97 -1.07 19.29
CA ALA A 127 -15.34 -2.19 18.60
C ALA A 127 -16.15 -3.48 18.76
N VAL A 128 -16.61 -3.78 19.98
CA VAL A 128 -17.47 -4.94 20.28
C VAL A 128 -18.86 -4.79 19.65
N GLU A 129 -19.52 -3.63 19.78
CA GLU A 129 -20.87 -3.41 19.25
C GLU A 129 -20.93 -3.58 17.73
N TYR A 130 -19.90 -3.12 17.02
CA TYR A 130 -19.87 -3.10 15.55
C TYR A 130 -19.04 -4.25 14.95
N GLY A 131 -18.36 -5.05 15.77
CA GLY A 131 -17.49 -6.14 15.30
C GLY A 131 -16.34 -5.63 14.44
N ILE A 132 -15.75 -4.49 14.82
CA ILE A 132 -14.73 -3.78 14.04
C ILE A 132 -13.52 -3.47 14.91
N THR A 133 -12.32 -3.56 14.34
CA THR A 133 -11.08 -3.19 15.04
C THR A 133 -10.90 -1.68 14.99
N ILE A 134 -10.72 -1.03 16.14
CA ILE A 134 -10.47 0.41 16.24
C ILE A 134 -9.16 0.60 17.00
N LEU A 135 -8.11 1.03 16.29
CA LEU A 135 -6.78 1.27 16.86
C LEU A 135 -6.45 2.76 16.85
N LYS A 136 -5.39 3.14 17.55
CA LYS A 136 -4.89 4.52 17.59
C LYS A 136 -3.43 4.62 17.15
N GLY A 137 -3.14 5.71 16.46
CA GLY A 137 -1.82 6.21 16.12
C GLY A 137 -1.82 7.74 16.19
N SER A 138 -0.89 8.37 15.51
CA SER A 138 -0.83 9.83 15.41
C SER A 138 -0.30 10.24 14.05
N GLU A 139 -0.67 11.41 13.55
CA GLU A 139 -0.01 12.05 12.42
C GLU A 139 0.78 13.27 12.92
N VAL A 140 2.11 13.17 12.89
CA VAL A 140 3.04 14.23 13.32
C VAL A 140 3.59 14.99 12.12
N GLU A 141 4.07 16.22 12.35
CA GLU A 141 4.57 17.10 11.30
C GLU A 141 6.10 17.24 11.39
N THR A 142 6.79 16.88 10.30
CA THR A 142 8.24 16.90 10.19
C THR A 142 8.72 17.86 9.10
N GLU A 143 10.04 18.11 8.99
CA GLU A 143 10.57 18.85 7.84
C GLU A 143 10.35 18.15 6.48
N TYR A 144 10.04 16.86 6.49
CA TYR A 144 9.66 16.09 5.30
C TYR A 144 8.13 16.06 5.09
N GLY A 145 7.36 16.81 5.87
CA GLY A 145 5.90 16.75 5.84
C GLY A 145 5.34 15.77 6.86
N HIS A 146 4.15 15.23 6.58
CA HIS A 146 3.41 14.45 7.57
C HIS A 146 3.89 12.99 7.67
N VAL A 147 3.82 12.46 8.88
CA VAL A 147 4.30 11.12 9.23
C VAL A 147 3.32 10.49 10.20
N LEU A 148 2.82 9.29 9.86
CA LEU A 148 2.07 8.45 10.77
C LEU A 148 3.02 7.80 11.78
N VAL A 149 2.62 7.78 13.05
CA VAL A 149 3.32 7.09 14.12
C VAL A 149 2.37 6.05 14.71
N PHE A 150 2.74 4.77 14.57
CA PHE A 150 2.00 3.63 15.12
C PHE A 150 2.71 3.06 16.36
N GLY A 151 1.95 2.49 17.29
CA GLY A 151 2.48 1.97 18.56
C GLY A 151 2.84 3.07 19.56
N VAL A 152 2.08 4.17 19.56
CA VAL A 152 2.35 5.32 20.42
C VAL A 152 2.09 4.97 21.89
N THR A 153 3.09 5.22 22.73
CA THR A 153 3.04 5.00 24.19
C THR A 153 3.31 6.31 24.93
N ARG A 154 2.98 6.36 26.24
CA ARG A 154 3.27 7.54 27.06
C ARG A 154 4.77 7.93 27.05
N PRO A 155 5.72 6.98 27.20
CA PRO A 155 7.15 7.31 27.09
C PRO A 155 7.55 7.95 25.75
N LEU A 156 6.93 7.54 24.64
CA LEU A 156 7.20 8.15 23.33
C LEU A 156 6.71 9.60 23.28
N THR A 157 5.50 9.87 23.76
CA THR A 157 4.94 11.24 23.82
C THR A 157 5.63 12.14 24.83
N GLU A 158 6.38 11.58 25.79
CA GLU A 158 7.22 12.32 26.73
C GLU A 158 8.61 12.64 26.15
N GLU A 159 9.06 11.91 25.12
CA GLU A 159 10.38 12.13 24.49
C GLU A 159 10.38 13.32 23.53
N PHE A 160 9.27 13.57 22.83
CA PHE A 160 9.08 14.78 22.03
C PHE A 160 7.61 15.20 21.95
N ASP A 161 7.41 16.49 21.75
CA ASP A 161 6.08 17.11 21.65
C ASP A 161 5.47 16.85 20.27
N PHE A 162 4.44 16.02 20.21
CA PHE A 162 3.72 15.70 18.97
C PHE A 162 3.00 16.92 18.39
N SER A 163 2.75 17.98 19.18
CA SER A 163 2.13 19.21 18.69
C SER A 163 3.08 20.11 17.92
N GLN A 164 4.39 19.82 17.99
CA GLN A 164 5.41 20.60 17.31
C GLN A 164 5.29 20.45 15.79
N ILE A 165 5.38 21.59 15.10
CA ILE A 165 5.58 21.64 13.65
C ILE A 165 7.07 21.63 13.32
N GLY A 166 7.47 20.82 12.33
CA GLY A 166 8.87 20.74 11.90
C GLY A 166 9.75 19.95 12.86
N LEU A 167 9.25 18.81 13.38
CA LEU A 167 10.10 17.80 13.99
C LEU A 167 11.12 17.28 12.97
N LYS A 168 12.27 16.81 13.46
CA LYS A 168 13.23 16.11 12.62
C LYS A 168 12.76 14.69 12.34
N LEU A 169 12.61 14.33 11.08
CA LEU A 169 12.19 12.96 10.69
C LEU A 169 13.17 11.92 11.25
N SER A 170 14.47 12.22 11.26
CA SER A 170 15.48 11.33 11.87
C SER A 170 15.24 11.10 13.36
N ASP A 171 14.82 12.15 14.07
CA ASP A 171 14.59 12.08 15.52
C ASP A 171 13.27 11.36 15.81
N VAL A 172 12.24 11.57 14.98
CA VAL A 172 10.96 10.83 15.04
C VAL A 172 11.18 9.34 14.81
N ILE A 173 11.95 8.96 13.78
CA ILE A 173 12.28 7.55 13.49
C ILE A 173 13.06 6.95 14.66
N ALA A 174 14.12 7.63 15.12
CA ALA A 174 14.97 7.10 16.18
C ALA A 174 14.20 6.89 17.50
N ALA A 175 13.33 7.83 17.86
CA ALA A 175 12.47 7.70 19.04
C ALA A 175 11.40 6.63 18.84
N ALA A 176 10.77 6.54 17.67
CA ALA A 176 9.81 5.48 17.37
C ALA A 176 10.46 4.09 17.52
N ASP A 177 11.63 3.87 16.91
CA ASP A 177 12.38 2.62 17.01
C ASP A 177 12.74 2.27 18.46
N LYS A 178 13.26 3.25 19.22
CA LYS A 178 13.61 3.12 20.64
C LYS A 178 12.44 2.65 21.50
N HIS A 179 11.22 3.11 21.18
CA HIS A 179 10.00 2.77 21.91
C HIS A 179 9.20 1.63 21.29
N GLY A 180 9.77 0.93 20.31
CA GLY A 180 9.10 -0.18 19.63
C GLY A 180 7.97 0.24 18.69
N ALA A 181 7.77 1.54 18.48
CA ALA A 181 6.84 2.14 17.54
C ALA A 181 7.37 2.08 16.09
N LEU A 182 6.61 2.65 15.14
CA LEU A 182 7.00 2.79 13.75
C LEU A 182 6.54 4.15 13.19
N ALA A 183 7.45 4.85 12.51
CA ALA A 183 7.17 6.08 11.79
C ALA A 183 7.05 5.79 10.28
N VAL A 184 5.97 6.28 9.65
CA VAL A 184 5.62 6.01 8.26
C VAL A 184 5.21 7.32 7.58
N PRO A 185 6.04 7.89 6.69
CA PRO A 185 5.65 9.06 5.90
C PRO A 185 4.32 8.80 5.17
N CYS A 186 3.34 9.68 5.37
CA CYS A 186 2.04 9.59 4.73
C CYS A 186 1.89 10.57 3.56
N HIS A 187 0.95 10.23 2.66
CA HIS A 187 0.68 10.90 1.39
C HIS A 187 1.92 11.58 0.76
N PRO A 188 3.02 10.85 0.49
CA PRO A 188 4.31 11.43 0.11
C PRO A 188 4.26 12.32 -1.12
N GLY A 189 3.37 12.03 -2.07
CA GLY A 189 3.19 12.85 -3.27
C GLY A 189 2.46 14.18 -3.03
N ARG A 190 1.86 14.40 -1.85
CA ARG A 190 1.04 15.56 -1.59
C ARG A 190 1.83 16.85 -1.63
N THR A 191 1.26 17.85 -2.30
CA THR A 191 1.91 19.15 -2.45
C THR A 191 2.10 19.82 -1.09
N ARG A 192 3.32 20.31 -0.82
CA ARG A 192 3.78 21.00 0.41
C ARG A 192 3.90 20.16 1.69
N VAL A 193 3.04 19.16 1.88
CA VAL A 193 3.00 18.36 3.13
C VAL A 193 3.38 16.89 2.93
N GLY A 194 3.65 16.46 1.70
CA GLY A 194 4.19 15.15 1.38
C GLY A 194 5.71 15.17 1.20
N MET A 195 6.36 14.07 1.54
CA MET A 195 7.81 13.88 1.48
C MET A 195 8.45 14.20 0.12
N CYS A 196 7.77 13.93 -0.99
CA CYS A 196 8.27 14.25 -2.34
C CYS A 196 8.52 15.76 -2.54
N ALA A 197 7.77 16.63 -1.85
CA ALA A 197 7.95 18.07 -1.93
C ALA A 197 9.27 18.56 -1.29
N HIS A 198 9.93 17.71 -0.50
CA HIS A 198 11.06 18.10 0.36
C HIS A 198 12.35 17.32 0.09
N ILE A 199 12.29 16.22 -0.66
CA ILE A 199 13.45 15.38 -1.00
C ILE A 199 14.55 16.16 -1.74
N GLU A 200 14.20 17.11 -2.62
CA GLU A 200 15.22 17.92 -3.31
C GLU A 200 16.04 18.79 -2.33
N THR A 201 15.42 19.18 -1.20
CA THR A 201 16.06 20.04 -0.20
C THR A 201 16.87 19.23 0.82
N TYR A 202 16.30 18.14 1.32
CA TYR A 202 16.88 17.38 2.44
C TYR A 202 17.52 16.04 2.01
N GLY A 203 17.33 15.63 0.76
CA GLY A 203 17.74 14.31 0.27
C GLY A 203 16.78 13.20 0.67
N ILE A 204 17.11 11.96 0.29
CA ILE A 204 16.37 10.77 0.74
C ILE A 204 16.66 10.52 2.22
N PRO A 205 15.64 10.46 3.10
CA PRO A 205 15.85 10.25 4.53
C PRO A 205 16.33 8.83 4.82
N ASN A 206 17.27 8.70 5.75
CA ASN A 206 17.70 7.39 6.26
C ASN A 206 16.66 6.82 7.22
N GLY A 207 16.52 5.49 7.25
CA GLY A 207 15.67 4.78 8.21
C GLY A 207 14.21 4.62 7.80
N VAL A 208 13.76 5.30 6.73
CA VAL A 208 12.44 5.05 6.14
C VAL A 208 12.46 3.68 5.45
N ARG A 209 11.43 2.87 5.74
CA ARG A 209 11.24 1.53 5.15
C ARG A 209 9.84 1.33 4.57
N VAL A 210 8.86 2.03 5.13
CA VAL A 210 7.45 1.95 4.78
C VAL A 210 6.94 3.37 4.53
N ILE A 211 6.13 3.56 3.50
CA ILE A 211 5.43 4.82 3.20
C ILE A 211 3.97 4.55 2.83
N GLU A 212 3.10 5.55 2.93
CA GLU A 212 1.74 5.45 2.37
C GLU A 212 1.78 5.65 0.86
N VAL A 213 1.45 4.60 0.09
CA VAL A 213 1.45 4.66 -1.39
C VAL A 213 0.05 4.86 -1.97
N PHE A 214 -1.00 4.56 -1.20
CA PHE A 214 -2.38 4.82 -1.57
C PHE A 214 -3.08 5.62 -0.49
N ASN A 215 -3.37 6.89 -0.77
CA ASN A 215 -4.11 7.76 0.14
C ASN A 215 -5.48 8.11 -0.45
N GLY A 216 -6.55 7.95 0.33
CA GLY A 216 -7.93 8.16 -0.14
C GLY A 216 -8.27 9.63 -0.45
N GLY A 217 -7.48 10.57 0.07
CA GLY A 217 -7.54 12.00 -0.21
C GLY A 217 -6.64 12.45 -1.36
N SER A 218 -5.78 11.57 -1.91
CA SER A 218 -4.87 11.90 -3.01
C SER A 218 -5.61 12.41 -4.24
N ARG A 219 -4.99 13.37 -4.94
CA ARG A 219 -5.45 13.94 -6.20
C ARG A 219 -4.41 13.78 -7.30
N ASP A 220 -4.86 13.92 -8.54
CA ASP A 220 -4.00 13.92 -9.73
C ASP A 220 -3.00 12.75 -9.74
N ASN A 221 -1.70 13.03 -9.67
CA ASN A 221 -0.63 12.04 -9.70
C ASN A 221 0.06 11.84 -8.32
N GLU A 222 -0.57 12.25 -7.22
CA GLU A 222 0.04 12.16 -5.87
C GLU A 222 0.37 10.70 -5.49
N ASP A 223 -0.51 9.74 -5.77
CA ASP A 223 -0.23 8.32 -5.50
C ASP A 223 0.85 7.76 -6.45
N ASP A 224 0.86 8.19 -7.72
CA ASP A 224 1.91 7.77 -8.68
C ASP A 224 3.30 8.23 -8.23
N MET A 225 3.38 9.44 -7.65
CA MET A 225 4.61 9.95 -7.07
C MET A 225 5.05 9.13 -5.84
N ALA A 226 4.11 8.74 -4.98
CA ALA A 226 4.40 7.91 -3.82
C ALA A 226 4.86 6.50 -4.22
N LEU A 227 4.18 5.87 -5.19
CA LEU A 227 4.56 4.58 -5.76
C LEU A 227 5.95 4.63 -6.39
N LYS A 228 6.23 5.67 -7.20
CA LYS A 228 7.55 5.85 -7.80
C LYS A 228 8.63 6.02 -6.74
N LEU A 229 8.35 6.79 -5.68
CA LEU A 229 9.29 6.97 -4.58
C LEU A 229 9.57 5.64 -3.85
N ALA A 230 8.55 4.82 -3.63
CA ALA A 230 8.71 3.49 -3.06
C ALA A 230 9.58 2.60 -3.96
N GLU A 231 9.30 2.56 -5.26
CA GLU A 231 10.06 1.76 -6.23
C GLU A 231 11.54 2.17 -6.28
N ASP A 232 11.80 3.48 -6.40
CA ASP A 232 13.16 4.02 -6.55
C ASP A 232 14.04 3.75 -5.31
N ASN A 233 13.44 3.55 -4.13
CA ASN A 233 14.16 3.40 -2.85
C ASN A 233 13.94 2.04 -2.16
N GLY A 234 13.15 1.14 -2.75
CA GLY A 234 12.81 -0.15 -2.16
C GLY A 234 11.93 -0.06 -0.90
N TYR A 235 11.08 0.96 -0.79
CA TYR A 235 10.13 1.06 0.33
C TYR A 235 8.91 0.17 0.12
N LEU A 236 8.35 -0.30 1.22
CA LEU A 236 7.05 -0.96 1.25
C LEU A 236 5.92 0.07 1.33
N GLY A 237 4.75 -0.30 0.82
CA GLY A 237 3.60 0.57 0.72
C GLY A 237 2.45 0.17 1.64
N ILE A 238 1.90 1.12 2.40
CA ILE A 238 0.60 1.00 3.07
C ILE A 238 -0.47 1.84 2.36
N GLY A 239 -1.73 1.59 2.69
CA GLY A 239 -2.87 2.40 2.26
C GLY A 239 -3.75 2.84 3.42
N GLY A 240 -4.31 4.05 3.29
CA GLY A 240 -5.22 4.66 4.24
C GLY A 240 -6.12 5.69 3.57
N SER A 241 -7.30 5.95 4.10
CA SER A 241 -8.28 6.82 3.44
C SER A 241 -8.03 8.30 3.65
N ASP A 242 -7.32 8.65 4.71
CA ASP A 242 -7.13 10.03 5.18
C ASP A 242 -8.49 10.73 5.37
N ALA A 243 -9.43 9.98 5.93
CA ALA A 243 -10.79 10.41 6.11
C ALA A 243 -10.91 11.45 7.22
N HIS A 244 -11.41 12.63 6.84
CA HIS A 244 -11.78 13.71 7.75
C HIS A 244 -13.31 13.81 7.95
N ILE A 245 -14.05 13.11 7.11
CA ILE A 245 -15.51 12.98 7.17
C ILE A 245 -15.88 11.52 6.96
N VAL A 246 -17.02 11.13 7.54
CA VAL A 246 -17.50 9.75 7.61
C VAL A 246 -17.56 9.07 6.23
N SER A 247 -17.99 9.79 5.20
CA SER A 247 -18.15 9.23 3.84
C SER A 247 -16.84 8.97 3.09
N HIS A 248 -15.68 9.35 3.65
CA HIS A 248 -14.38 9.15 3.01
C HIS A 248 -13.63 7.92 3.53
N VAL A 249 -14.08 7.31 4.63
CA VAL A 249 -13.42 6.13 5.22
C VAL A 249 -13.29 4.99 4.22
N ALA A 250 -12.22 4.21 4.35
CA ALA A 250 -11.94 3.00 3.58
C ALA A 250 -11.84 3.21 2.06
N LYS A 251 -11.49 4.41 1.60
CA LYS A 251 -11.11 4.64 0.20
C LYS A 251 -9.83 3.92 -0.19
N CYS A 252 -8.90 3.78 0.74
CA CYS A 252 -7.72 2.92 0.64
C CYS A 252 -7.54 2.21 1.98
N ALA A 253 -6.85 1.08 1.99
CA ALA A 253 -6.61 0.27 3.17
C ALA A 253 -5.32 -0.54 3.03
N THR A 254 -4.96 -1.27 4.07
CA THR A 254 -3.81 -2.18 4.10
C THR A 254 -4.29 -3.58 4.49
N ARG A 255 -3.93 -4.57 3.69
CA ARG A 255 -4.25 -5.98 3.91
C ARG A 255 -3.14 -6.66 4.69
N PHE A 256 -3.52 -7.44 5.69
CA PHE A 256 -2.62 -8.27 6.49
C PHE A 256 -3.02 -9.76 6.41
N PRO A 257 -2.06 -10.70 6.51
CA PRO A 257 -2.30 -12.16 6.43
C PRO A 257 -2.96 -12.74 7.67
N ALA A 258 -3.00 -11.99 8.77
CA ALA A 258 -3.44 -12.44 10.08
C ALA A 258 -4.23 -11.32 10.80
N PRO A 259 -5.10 -11.66 11.76
CA PRO A 259 -5.80 -10.68 12.58
C PRO A 259 -4.85 -9.71 13.28
N ILE A 260 -5.28 -8.47 13.41
CA ILE A 260 -4.59 -7.40 14.14
C ILE A 260 -5.59 -6.83 15.15
N ASN A 261 -5.32 -7.01 16.44
CA ASN A 261 -6.24 -6.67 17.53
C ASN A 261 -5.69 -5.60 18.47
N SER A 262 -4.45 -5.15 18.26
CA SER A 262 -3.83 -4.10 19.07
C SER A 262 -2.85 -3.26 18.24
N GLU A 263 -2.51 -2.08 18.74
CA GLU A 263 -1.49 -1.21 18.15
C GLU A 263 -0.10 -1.88 18.10
N LEU A 264 0.20 -2.75 19.07
CA LEU A 264 1.45 -3.51 19.09
C LEU A 264 1.48 -4.55 17.96
N GLU A 265 0.41 -5.33 17.81
CA GLU A 265 0.27 -6.31 16.73
C GLU A 265 0.35 -5.63 15.35
N LEU A 266 -0.22 -4.42 15.20
CA LEU A 266 -0.09 -3.64 13.97
C LEU A 266 1.38 -3.32 13.66
N VAL A 267 2.14 -2.83 14.66
CA VAL A 267 3.55 -2.51 14.46
C VAL A 267 4.38 -3.76 14.18
N GLU A 268 4.11 -4.87 14.85
CA GLU A 268 4.77 -6.16 14.57
C GLU A 268 4.50 -6.63 13.14
N ALA A 269 3.26 -6.54 12.66
CA ALA A 269 2.89 -6.91 11.30
C ALA A 269 3.56 -6.01 10.25
N LEU A 270 3.62 -4.70 10.48
CA LEU A 270 4.33 -3.77 9.62
C LEU A 270 5.85 -4.02 9.62
N LYS A 271 6.44 -4.40 10.77
CA LYS A 271 7.86 -4.76 10.87
C LYS A 271 8.18 -6.14 10.26
N ALA A 272 7.19 -7.03 10.18
CA ALA A 272 7.30 -8.32 9.53
C ALA A 272 7.24 -8.23 8.00
N GLU A 273 6.88 -7.08 7.43
CA GLU A 273 6.85 -6.83 5.98
C GLU A 273 5.82 -7.69 5.22
N GLU A 274 4.87 -8.29 5.93
CA GLU A 274 3.79 -9.09 5.35
C GLU A 274 2.49 -8.29 5.29
N PHE A 275 2.41 -7.36 4.35
CA PHE A 275 1.20 -6.56 4.11
C PHE A 275 1.14 -6.05 2.66
N GLU A 276 -0.04 -5.60 2.25
CA GLU A 276 -0.29 -5.07 0.90
C GLU A 276 -1.21 -3.84 0.97
N ALA A 277 -0.81 -2.72 0.37
CA ALA A 277 -1.69 -1.58 0.18
C ALA A 277 -2.79 -1.88 -0.85
N VAL A 278 -4.04 -1.56 -0.52
CA VAL A 278 -5.22 -1.80 -1.35
C VAL A 278 -5.91 -0.48 -1.65
N ASN A 279 -6.09 -0.17 -2.93
CA ASN A 279 -6.90 0.95 -3.38
C ASN A 279 -8.36 0.49 -3.57
N LEU A 280 -9.29 1.09 -2.84
CA LEU A 280 -10.72 0.76 -2.85
C LEU A 280 -11.58 1.87 -3.48
N ARG A 281 -10.94 2.92 -4.02
CA ARG A 281 -11.64 3.99 -4.75
C ARG A 281 -12.22 3.40 -6.05
N GLN A 282 -13.50 3.67 -6.28
CA GLN A 282 -14.23 3.32 -7.51
C GLN A 282 -14.18 4.47 -8.52
#